data_AF-A0A5B7BFF7-F1
#
_entry.id   AF-A0A5B7BFF7-F1
#
_cell.length_a   1.000
_cell.length_b   1.000
_cell.length_c   1.000
_cell.angle_alpha   90.00
_cell.angle_beta   90.00
_cell.angle_gamma   90.00
#
_symmetry.space_group_name_H-M   'P 1'
#
loop_
_entity.id
_entity.type
_entity.pdbx_description
1 polymer ?
#
loop_
_entity_poly.entity_id
_entity_poly.type
_entity_poly.pdbx_seq_one_letter_code
_entity_poly.pdbx_strand_id
1 'polypeptide(L)'
;CKLDKEASTQLLKGKKVVVIGYKKSAIDLALECAEANQGPDGQPCTMVVRTLHWTVPHYWVWGLPFYLFYSTRFSQFLHERPNQGFLRTFLCHLLSPARRAVSKFIESYLVWKLPLHKYGLKPDHPFEEDYASCQMAILPENFFSEADKGNIVFKRASKWWFWEGGVEFEDNTRLEADVVVLATGYDGKKKLKAIIPEPFRSLIEFPSGMMPLYRGTINPLIPNMAFVGYLESVSNLHTAELRCKWLARLVDDQFKLPSVEEMIEETTEETEIMKRTTRFYKRHCISTYSINHSDEICEEMGWTSWRKKNWFAEAFSPYNSQDYEEGKRNN
;
A
#
# COMPACT_ATOMS: atom_id res chain seq x y z
N CYS A 1 -22.86 11.48 -8.75
CA CYS A 1 -23.40 12.28 -7.63
C CYS A 1 -22.43 12.18 -6.47
N LYS A 2 -21.88 13.29 -5.98
CA LYS A 2 -21.00 13.31 -4.80
C LYS A 2 -21.85 13.86 -3.66
N LEU A 3 -22.05 13.09 -2.59
CA LEU A 3 -22.75 13.57 -1.40
C LEU A 3 -21.87 14.61 -0.70
N ASP A 4 -22.49 15.65 -0.17
CA ASP A 4 -21.85 16.56 0.78
C ASP A 4 -21.83 15.94 2.19
N LYS A 5 -21.33 16.69 3.17
CA LYS A 5 -21.16 16.20 4.54
C LYS A 5 -22.52 15.94 5.20
N GLU A 6 -23.46 16.88 5.10
CA GLU A 6 -24.79 16.71 5.68
C GLU A 6 -25.52 15.51 5.07
N ALA A 7 -25.52 15.37 3.75
CA ALA A 7 -26.20 14.26 3.07
C ALA A 7 -25.56 12.91 3.41
N SER A 8 -24.23 12.87 3.58
CA SER A 8 -23.53 11.66 4.01
C SER A 8 -23.90 11.27 5.44
N THR A 9 -23.97 12.23 6.38
CA THR A 9 -24.44 11.95 7.75
C THR A 9 -25.90 11.48 7.76
N GLN A 10 -26.79 12.12 6.99
CA GLN A 10 -28.20 11.70 6.88
C GLN A 10 -28.37 10.34 6.22
N LEU A 11 -27.45 9.94 5.34
CA LEU A 11 -27.47 8.61 4.75
C LEU A 11 -27.27 7.52 5.82
N LEU A 12 -26.48 7.79 6.87
CA LEU A 12 -26.04 6.80 7.86
C LEU A 12 -26.80 6.88 9.19
N LYS A 13 -27.30 8.06 9.56
CA LYS A 13 -27.93 8.31 10.85
C LYS A 13 -29.22 7.48 11.06
N GLY A 14 -29.31 6.80 12.19
CA GLY A 14 -30.43 5.96 12.60
C GLY A 14 -30.56 4.65 11.81
N LYS A 15 -29.53 4.25 11.05
CA LYS A 15 -29.60 3.12 10.11
C LYS A 15 -28.62 2.01 10.45
N LYS A 16 -29.02 0.77 10.19
CA LYS A 16 -28.15 -0.41 10.22
C LYS A 16 -27.24 -0.36 8.99
N VAL A 17 -25.95 -0.07 9.21
CA VAL A 17 -24.98 0.04 8.12
C VAL A 17 -24.07 -1.18 8.11
N VAL A 18 -23.89 -1.76 6.92
CA VAL A 18 -22.88 -2.79 6.67
C VAL A 18 -21.78 -2.24 5.77
N VAL A 19 -20.54 -2.26 6.25
CA VAL A 19 -19.35 -1.85 5.48
C VAL A 19 -18.59 -3.10 5.05
N ILE A 20 -18.45 -3.32 3.73
CA ILE A 20 -17.68 -4.43 3.18
C ILE A 20 -16.23 -3.98 2.97
N GLY A 21 -15.32 -4.52 3.77
CA GLY A 21 -13.88 -4.23 3.68
C GLY A 21 -13.22 -4.03 5.04
N TYR A 22 -11.88 -4.05 5.05
CA TYR A 22 -11.07 -3.85 6.27
C TYR A 22 -9.70 -3.24 5.92
N LYS A 23 -9.75 -2.02 5.40
CA LYS A 23 -8.60 -1.14 5.09
C LYS A 23 -9.03 0.29 5.39
N LYS A 24 -8.16 1.27 5.11
CA LYS A 24 -8.36 2.69 5.46
C LYS A 24 -9.78 3.20 5.20
N SER A 25 -10.29 3.11 3.97
CA SER A 25 -11.64 3.61 3.65
C SER A 25 -12.75 2.89 4.44
N ALA A 26 -12.67 1.57 4.61
CA ALA A 26 -13.67 0.82 5.36
C ALA A 26 -13.65 1.18 6.85
N ILE A 27 -12.45 1.35 7.40
CA ILE A 27 -12.21 1.73 8.80
C ILE A 27 -12.77 3.12 9.08
N ASP A 28 -12.47 4.10 8.20
CA ASP A 28 -12.96 5.46 8.33
C ASP A 28 -14.49 5.51 8.20
N LEU A 29 -15.06 4.83 7.20
CA LEU A 29 -16.50 4.78 7.01
C LEU A 29 -17.21 4.15 8.20
N ALA A 30 -16.66 3.07 8.77
CA ALA A 30 -17.23 2.45 9.96
C ALA A 30 -17.20 3.39 11.18
N LEU A 31 -16.13 4.18 11.32
CA LEU A 31 -16.03 5.19 12.35
C LEU A 31 -17.01 6.34 12.13
N GLU A 32 -17.10 6.88 10.91
CA GLU A 32 -18.08 7.92 10.54
C GLU A 32 -19.52 7.43 10.79
N CYS A 33 -19.81 6.15 10.52
CA CYS A 33 -21.10 5.54 10.86
C CYS A 33 -21.34 5.52 12.37
N ALA A 34 -20.34 5.11 13.16
CA ALA A 34 -20.43 5.10 14.61
C ALA A 34 -20.64 6.51 15.17
N GLU A 35 -19.94 7.51 14.65
CA GLU A 35 -20.08 8.92 15.04
C GLU A 35 -21.47 9.48 14.67
N ALA A 36 -22.00 9.12 13.50
CA ALA A 36 -23.34 9.53 13.07
C ALA A 36 -24.47 8.88 13.90
N ASN A 37 -24.19 7.74 14.54
CA ASN A 37 -25.14 6.93 15.30
C ASN A 37 -24.86 6.93 16.81
N GLN A 38 -24.27 7.99 17.35
CA GLN A 38 -24.11 8.11 18.81
C GLN A 38 -25.48 8.28 19.50
N GLY A 39 -25.63 7.68 20.68
CA GLY A 39 -26.83 7.79 21.53
C GLY A 39 -27.56 6.46 21.75
N PRO A 40 -28.61 6.45 22.59
CA PRO A 40 -29.30 5.22 22.99
C PRO A 40 -30.04 4.51 21.85
N ASP A 41 -30.51 5.25 20.85
CA ASP A 41 -31.23 4.71 19.68
C ASP A 41 -30.32 4.45 18.47
N GLY A 42 -29.00 4.64 18.66
CA GLY A 42 -27.97 4.45 17.65
C GLY A 42 -27.91 3.02 17.14
N GLN A 43 -27.84 2.84 15.83
CA GLN A 43 -27.63 1.52 15.23
C GLN A 43 -26.13 1.27 15.00
N PRO A 44 -25.63 0.06 15.32
CA PRO A 44 -24.23 -0.27 15.13
C PRO A 44 -23.88 -0.44 13.65
N CYS A 45 -22.63 -0.11 13.31
CA CYS A 45 -22.06 -0.42 12.01
C CYS A 45 -21.40 -1.80 12.04
N THR A 46 -21.78 -2.69 11.12
CA THR A 46 -21.12 -3.99 10.97
C THR A 46 -20.12 -4.00 9.83
N MET A 47 -18.85 -4.23 10.15
CA MET A 47 -17.79 -4.45 9.16
C MET A 47 -17.75 -5.92 8.76
N VAL A 48 -17.91 -6.20 7.46
CA VAL A 48 -17.69 -7.54 6.89
C VAL A 48 -16.25 -7.63 6.39
N VAL A 49 -15.51 -8.54 7.00
CA VAL A 49 -14.06 -8.62 6.88
C VAL A 49 -13.67 -9.97 6.28
N ARG A 50 -13.19 -9.97 5.04
CA ARG A 50 -12.68 -11.19 4.36
C ARG A 50 -11.22 -11.45 4.71
N THR A 51 -10.35 -10.52 4.32
CA THR A 51 -8.90 -10.64 4.51
C THR A 51 -8.49 -9.66 5.60
N LEU A 52 -7.73 -10.15 6.58
CA LEU A 52 -7.15 -9.29 7.61
C LEU A 52 -5.89 -8.64 7.07
N HIS A 53 -5.63 -7.42 7.52
CA HIS A 53 -4.37 -6.72 7.27
C HIS A 53 -3.96 -6.04 8.58
N TRP A 54 -2.67 -5.83 8.76
CA TRP A 54 -2.13 -5.15 9.91
C TRP A 54 -2.54 -3.68 9.90
N THR A 55 -3.07 -3.22 11.02
CA THR A 55 -3.42 -1.83 11.24
C THR A 55 -2.42 -1.20 12.21
N VAL A 56 -1.98 0.03 11.91
CA VAL A 56 -1.02 0.77 12.74
C VAL A 56 -1.71 2.00 13.36
N PRO A 57 -1.63 2.23 14.68
CA PRO A 57 -2.27 3.37 15.32
C PRO A 57 -1.50 4.67 15.09
N HIS A 58 -0.17 4.58 14.96
CA HIS A 58 0.74 5.71 14.79
C HIS A 58 2.14 5.23 14.35
N TYR A 59 3.02 6.15 13.96
CA TYR A 59 4.36 5.87 13.44
C TYR A 59 5.44 5.64 14.53
N TRP A 60 5.09 4.96 15.61
CA TRP A 60 5.98 4.60 16.71
C TRP A 60 5.74 3.15 17.13
N VAL A 61 6.80 2.39 17.35
CA VAL A 61 6.78 0.97 17.73
C VAL A 61 7.76 0.79 18.88
N TRP A 62 7.28 0.39 20.07
CA TRP A 62 8.12 0.20 21.27
C TRP A 62 9.07 1.38 21.57
N GLY A 63 8.60 2.62 21.37
CA GLY A 63 9.40 3.83 21.60
C GLY A 63 10.41 4.17 20.50
N LEU A 64 10.44 3.39 19.41
CA LEU A 64 11.27 3.67 18.23
C LEU A 64 10.40 4.24 17.10
N PRO A 65 10.88 5.26 16.37
CA PRO A 65 10.13 5.80 15.24
C PRO A 65 10.10 4.79 14.08
N PHE A 66 8.94 4.67 13.44
CA PHE A 66 8.66 3.62 12.45
C PHE A 66 9.62 3.63 11.26
N TYR A 67 10.11 4.82 10.86
CA TYR A 67 11.00 4.97 9.72
C TYR A 67 12.29 4.13 9.85
N LEU A 68 12.74 3.82 11.07
CA LEU A 68 13.94 3.00 11.31
C LEU A 68 13.81 1.58 10.78
N PHE A 69 12.59 1.05 10.67
CA PHE A 69 12.35 -0.35 10.31
C PHE A 69 12.25 -0.59 8.80
N TYR A 70 11.90 0.43 8.02
CA TYR A 70 11.70 0.25 6.57
C TYR A 70 12.01 1.47 5.69
N SER A 71 12.28 2.64 6.27
CA SER A 71 12.47 3.90 5.51
C SER A 71 13.90 4.44 5.61
N THR A 72 14.86 3.60 6.02
CA THR A 72 16.29 3.90 5.97
C THR A 72 17.00 2.95 5.00
N ARG A 73 18.13 3.38 4.44
CA ARG A 73 18.93 2.54 3.54
C ARG A 73 19.39 1.26 4.23
N PHE A 74 19.74 1.33 5.52
CA PHE A 74 20.09 0.17 6.34
C PHE A 74 18.92 -0.80 6.47
N SER A 75 17.71 -0.30 6.77
CA SER A 75 16.54 -1.18 6.88
C SER A 75 16.18 -1.86 5.55
N GLN A 76 16.22 -1.13 4.43
CA GLN A 76 15.93 -1.66 3.11
C GLN A 76 17.04 -2.61 2.59
N PHE A 77 18.23 -2.60 3.20
CA PHE A 77 19.29 -3.56 2.88
C PHE A 77 18.89 -5.00 3.17
N LEU A 78 17.97 -5.21 4.12
CA LEU A 78 17.46 -6.54 4.48
C LEU A 78 16.53 -7.15 3.43
N HIS A 79 16.07 -6.35 2.47
CA HIS A 79 15.06 -6.75 1.50
C HIS A 79 15.68 -6.97 0.11
N GLU A 80 15.14 -7.99 -0.58
CA GLU A 80 15.41 -8.20 -1.99
C GLU A 80 14.93 -6.99 -2.81
N ARG A 81 15.69 -6.69 -3.87
CA ARG A 81 15.41 -5.62 -4.81
C ARG A 81 15.92 -6.03 -6.21
N PRO A 82 15.44 -5.42 -7.30
CA PRO A 82 15.95 -5.69 -8.65
C PRO A 82 17.44 -5.37 -8.78
N ASN A 83 18.08 -5.87 -9.85
CA ASN A 83 19.45 -5.53 -10.21
C ASN A 83 20.48 -5.78 -9.07
N GLN A 84 20.23 -6.76 -8.20
CA GLN A 84 21.15 -7.09 -7.10
C GLN A 84 22.14 -8.19 -7.49
N GLY A 85 23.43 -7.94 -7.26
CA GLY A 85 24.48 -8.93 -7.52
C GLY A 85 24.43 -10.13 -6.57
N PHE A 86 25.07 -11.23 -6.98
CA PHE A 86 25.09 -12.52 -6.26
C PHE A 86 25.41 -12.40 -4.75
N LEU A 87 26.42 -11.59 -4.41
CA LEU A 87 26.82 -11.37 -3.01
C LEU A 87 25.68 -10.78 -2.18
N ARG A 88 24.93 -9.82 -2.74
CA ARG A 88 23.81 -9.20 -2.03
C ARG A 88 22.65 -10.15 -1.87
N THR A 89 22.32 -10.94 -2.90
CA THR A 89 21.30 -11.99 -2.81
C THR A 89 21.64 -12.98 -1.70
N PHE A 90 22.89 -13.44 -1.64
CA PHE A 90 23.39 -14.29 -0.56
C PHE A 90 23.23 -13.63 0.83
N LEU A 91 23.62 -12.36 0.96
CA LEU A 91 23.48 -11.62 2.23
C LEU A 91 22.02 -11.44 2.64
N CYS A 92 21.10 -11.17 1.70
CA CYS A 92 19.66 -11.06 1.99
C CYS A 92 19.11 -12.39 2.53
N HIS A 93 19.53 -13.53 1.95
CA HIS A 93 19.16 -14.84 2.47
C HIS A 93 19.73 -15.09 3.87
N LEU A 94 21.00 -14.76 4.09
CA LEU A 94 21.66 -14.88 5.40
C LEU A 94 21.00 -14.00 6.47
N LEU A 95 20.59 -12.78 6.11
CA LEU A 95 19.94 -11.81 7.00
C LEU A 95 18.41 -11.98 7.09
N SER A 96 17.85 -12.97 6.41
CA SER A 96 16.41 -13.24 6.46
C SER A 96 15.85 -13.49 7.88
N PRO A 97 16.60 -14.07 8.86
CA PRO A 97 16.13 -14.15 10.24
C PRO A 97 16.01 -12.77 10.89
N ALA A 98 16.92 -11.83 10.60
CA ALA A 98 16.86 -10.47 11.13
C ALA A 98 15.63 -9.72 10.57
N ARG A 99 15.37 -9.85 9.27
CA ARG A 99 14.16 -9.33 8.61
C ARG A 99 12.87 -9.84 9.27
N ARG A 100 12.80 -11.15 9.52
CA ARG A 100 11.67 -11.77 10.23
C ARG A 100 11.56 -11.28 11.68
N ALA A 101 12.68 -11.08 12.37
CA ALA A 101 12.71 -10.53 13.71
C ALA A 101 12.16 -9.09 13.77
N VAL A 102 12.49 -8.24 12.79
CA VAL A 102 11.92 -6.89 12.66
C VAL A 102 10.40 -6.96 12.48
N SER A 103 9.90 -7.81 11.59
CA SER A 103 8.45 -8.03 11.43
C SER A 103 7.81 -8.45 12.75
N LYS A 104 8.37 -9.44 13.44
CA LYS A 104 7.85 -9.94 14.72
C LYS A 104 7.91 -8.92 15.85
N PHE A 105 8.92 -8.04 15.85
CA PHE A 105 9.02 -6.94 16.80
C PHE A 105 7.87 -5.92 16.62
N ILE A 106 7.51 -5.61 15.37
CA ILE A 106 6.36 -4.74 15.08
C ILE A 106 5.05 -5.45 15.41
N GLU A 107 4.91 -6.72 15.01
CA GLU A 107 3.71 -7.52 15.32
C GLU A 107 3.47 -7.61 16.83
N SER A 108 4.51 -7.79 17.64
CA SER A 108 4.38 -7.85 19.11
C SER A 108 3.86 -6.53 19.69
N TYR A 109 4.33 -5.41 19.17
CA TYR A 109 3.83 -4.09 19.55
C TYR A 109 2.36 -3.92 19.20
N LEU A 110 1.97 -4.27 17.97
CA LEU A 110 0.60 -4.10 17.49
C LEU A 110 -0.38 -5.00 18.26
N VAL A 111 0.00 -6.23 18.56
CA VAL A 111 -0.79 -7.16 19.37
C VAL A 111 -0.90 -6.70 20.82
N TRP A 112 0.16 -6.10 21.38
CA TRP A 112 0.14 -5.54 22.73
C TRP A 112 -0.72 -4.26 22.81
N LYS A 113 -0.61 -3.39 21.82
CA LYS A 113 -1.24 -2.06 21.81
C LYS A 113 -2.71 -2.11 21.41
N LEU A 114 -3.08 -3.01 20.49
CA LEU A 114 -4.42 -3.06 19.90
C LEU A 114 -5.15 -4.35 20.31
N PRO A 115 -6.48 -4.31 20.55
CA PRO A 115 -7.27 -5.47 20.94
C PRO A 115 -7.57 -6.43 19.76
N LEU A 116 -6.58 -6.72 18.90
CA LEU A 116 -6.76 -7.52 17.69
C LEU A 116 -7.25 -8.94 17.99
N HIS A 117 -6.78 -9.55 19.08
CA HIS A 117 -7.24 -10.88 19.50
C HIS A 117 -8.69 -10.87 19.97
N LYS A 118 -9.10 -9.84 20.74
CA LYS A 118 -10.47 -9.69 21.24
C LYS A 118 -11.50 -9.69 20.09
N TYR A 119 -11.16 -9.02 18.99
CA TYR A 119 -12.05 -8.88 17.83
C TYR A 119 -11.78 -9.89 16.70
N GLY A 120 -10.82 -10.82 16.88
CA GLY A 120 -10.44 -11.76 15.81
C GLY A 120 -9.87 -11.07 14.56
N LEU A 121 -9.20 -9.92 14.75
CA LEU A 121 -8.66 -9.07 13.69
C LEU A 121 -7.14 -9.20 13.49
N LYS A 122 -6.49 -10.11 14.22
CA LYS A 122 -5.05 -10.38 14.04
C LYS A 122 -4.80 -11.15 12.74
N PRO A 123 -4.02 -10.61 11.79
CA PRO A 123 -3.64 -11.34 10.58
C PRO A 123 -2.81 -12.60 10.87
N ASP A 124 -2.87 -13.57 9.96
CA ASP A 124 -2.10 -14.82 10.03
C ASP A 124 -0.75 -14.73 9.30
N HIS A 125 -0.52 -13.65 8.55
CA HIS A 125 0.73 -13.37 7.84
C HIS A 125 1.63 -12.36 8.58
N PRO A 126 2.96 -12.35 8.29
CA PRO A 126 3.88 -11.38 8.87
C PRO A 126 3.56 -9.94 8.49
N PHE A 127 3.86 -8.98 9.36
CA PHE A 127 3.73 -7.54 9.07
C PHE A 127 4.43 -7.13 7.77
N GLU A 128 5.58 -7.73 7.49
CA GLU A 128 6.35 -7.48 6.26
C GLU A 128 5.50 -7.68 4.98
N GLU A 129 4.65 -8.70 4.91
CA GLU A 129 3.86 -8.95 3.69
C GLU A 129 2.92 -7.78 3.38
N ASP A 130 2.32 -7.16 4.40
CA ASP A 130 1.45 -5.99 4.26
C ASP A 130 2.24 -4.72 3.97
N TYR A 131 3.40 -4.57 4.58
CA TYR A 131 4.27 -3.44 4.29
C TYR A 131 4.72 -3.49 2.83
N ALA A 132 5.27 -4.62 2.37
CA ALA A 132 5.77 -4.86 1.02
C ALA A 132 4.72 -4.71 -0.09
N SER A 133 3.45 -4.92 0.25
CA SER A 133 2.33 -4.79 -0.69
C SER A 133 1.49 -3.53 -0.49
N CYS A 134 1.93 -2.59 0.37
CA CYS A 134 1.21 -1.36 0.67
C CYS A 134 -0.23 -1.63 1.20
N GLN A 135 -0.45 -2.74 1.91
CA GLN A 135 -1.78 -3.15 2.39
C GLN A 135 -2.05 -2.77 3.86
N MET A 136 -1.03 -2.35 4.61
CA MET A 136 -1.23 -1.86 5.98
C MET A 136 -2.13 -0.61 5.97
N ALA A 137 -2.95 -0.45 7.02
CA ALA A 137 -3.83 0.70 7.16
C ALA A 137 -3.54 1.46 8.45
N ILE A 138 -3.61 2.80 8.39
CA ILE A 138 -3.55 3.64 9.59
C ILE A 138 -4.93 3.60 10.26
N LEU A 139 -4.92 3.33 11.56
CA LEU A 139 -6.12 3.28 12.37
C LEU A 139 -6.38 4.64 13.05
N PRO A 140 -7.60 5.18 12.98
CA PRO A 140 -8.01 6.29 13.84
C PRO A 140 -7.98 5.91 15.33
N GLU A 141 -7.63 6.85 16.20
CA GLU A 141 -7.43 6.59 17.64
C GLU A 141 -8.69 6.08 18.36
N ASN A 142 -9.86 6.58 17.99
CA ASN A 142 -11.15 6.24 18.59
C ASN A 142 -11.78 4.96 18.03
N PHE A 143 -11.22 4.34 17.00
CA PHE A 143 -11.84 3.19 16.31
C PHE A 143 -12.16 2.02 17.25
N PHE A 144 -11.18 1.56 18.04
CA PHE A 144 -11.43 0.45 18.97
C PHE A 144 -12.25 0.87 20.19
N SER A 145 -12.25 2.16 20.56
CA SER A 145 -13.14 2.65 21.62
C SER A 145 -14.60 2.55 21.19
N GLU A 146 -14.91 2.87 19.94
CA GLU A 146 -16.27 2.69 19.39
C GLU A 146 -16.63 1.21 19.24
N ALA A 147 -15.67 0.34 18.91
CA ALA A 147 -15.88 -1.10 18.93
C ALA A 147 -16.11 -1.65 20.36
N ASP A 148 -15.48 -1.08 21.38
CA ASP A 148 -15.68 -1.44 22.79
C ASP A 148 -17.10 -1.08 23.28
N LYS A 149 -17.64 0.03 22.78
CA LYS A 149 -19.03 0.46 23.02
C LYS A 149 -20.08 -0.37 22.28
N GLY A 150 -19.65 -1.21 21.32
CA GLY A 150 -20.54 -1.98 20.46
C GLY A 150 -21.05 -1.22 19.23
N ASN A 151 -20.57 0.01 18.98
CA ASN A 151 -20.97 0.83 17.83
C ASN A 151 -20.35 0.33 16.52
N ILE A 152 -19.24 -0.42 16.61
CA ILE A 152 -18.60 -1.11 15.48
C ILE A 152 -18.51 -2.60 15.81
N VAL A 153 -19.11 -3.42 14.94
CA VAL A 153 -19.13 -4.88 15.06
C VAL A 153 -18.40 -5.50 13.88
N PHE A 154 -17.73 -6.62 14.09
CA PHE A 154 -16.97 -7.31 13.04
C PHE A 154 -17.60 -8.66 12.71
N LYS A 155 -17.80 -8.93 11.42
CA LYS A 155 -18.17 -10.25 10.92
C LYS A 155 -17.11 -10.76 9.94
N ARG A 156 -16.48 -11.87 10.27
CA ARG A 156 -15.54 -12.58 9.38
C ARG A 156 -16.34 -13.39 8.37
N ALA A 157 -16.19 -13.10 7.09
CA ALA A 157 -16.84 -13.88 6.03
C ALA A 157 -16.13 -13.70 4.68
N SER A 158 -16.09 -14.78 3.88
CA SER A 158 -15.46 -14.77 2.55
C SER A 158 -16.46 -14.63 1.41
N LYS A 159 -17.64 -15.23 1.55
CA LYS A 159 -18.71 -15.19 0.56
C LYS A 159 -19.98 -14.65 1.20
N TRP A 160 -20.66 -13.78 0.45
CA TRP A 160 -21.90 -13.13 0.84
C TRP A 160 -22.67 -12.70 -0.41
N TRP A 161 -23.97 -12.49 -0.28
CA TRP A 161 -24.86 -11.98 -1.31
C TRP A 161 -25.94 -11.09 -0.70
N PHE A 162 -26.64 -10.32 -1.53
CA PHE A 162 -27.77 -9.52 -1.09
C PHE A 162 -29.02 -10.40 -0.95
N TRP A 163 -29.82 -10.08 0.06
CA TRP A 163 -31.21 -10.50 0.16
C TRP A 163 -32.08 -9.25 0.40
N GLU A 164 -33.40 -9.39 0.36
CA GLU A 164 -34.32 -8.25 0.44
C GLU A 164 -34.09 -7.35 1.67
N GLY A 165 -33.72 -7.94 2.82
CA GLY A 165 -33.45 -7.20 4.05
C GLY A 165 -32.00 -6.83 4.33
N GLY A 166 -31.04 -7.16 3.44
CA GLY A 166 -29.62 -6.82 3.67
C GLY A 166 -28.63 -7.82 3.06
N VAL A 167 -27.77 -8.39 3.91
CA VAL A 167 -26.66 -9.29 3.49
C VAL A 167 -26.82 -10.68 4.10
N GLU A 168 -26.68 -11.72 3.28
CA GLU A 168 -26.65 -13.13 3.68
C GLU A 168 -25.28 -13.73 3.38
N PHE A 169 -24.86 -14.71 4.18
CA PHE A 169 -23.53 -15.29 4.16
C PHE A 169 -23.58 -16.79 3.86
N GLU A 170 -22.44 -17.38 3.49
CA GLU A 170 -22.35 -18.82 3.17
C GLU A 170 -22.74 -19.78 4.30
N ASP A 171 -22.73 -19.30 5.55
CA ASP A 171 -23.17 -20.04 6.74
C ASP A 171 -24.69 -19.90 7.00
N ASN A 172 -25.44 -19.32 6.05
CA ASN A 172 -26.87 -18.98 6.15
C ASN A 172 -27.23 -17.96 7.24
N THR A 173 -26.25 -17.32 7.88
CA THR A 173 -26.53 -16.18 8.76
C THR A 173 -26.90 -14.96 7.92
N ARG A 174 -27.73 -14.08 8.49
CA ARG A 174 -28.19 -12.85 7.85
C ARG A 174 -27.88 -11.64 8.70
N LEU A 175 -27.52 -10.54 8.06
CA LEU A 175 -27.46 -9.21 8.65
C LEU A 175 -28.49 -8.34 7.95
N GLU A 176 -29.39 -7.75 8.74
CA GLU A 176 -30.27 -6.70 8.27
C GLU A 176 -29.46 -5.42 8.06
N ALA A 177 -29.69 -4.74 6.94
CA ALA A 177 -28.96 -3.52 6.61
C ALA A 177 -29.86 -2.58 5.79
N ASP A 178 -29.97 -1.34 6.25
CA ASP A 178 -30.61 -0.27 5.47
C ASP A 178 -29.65 0.29 4.42
N VAL A 179 -28.33 0.22 4.70
CA VAL A 179 -27.27 0.72 3.82
C VAL A 179 -26.12 -0.28 3.79
N VAL A 180 -25.65 -0.62 2.58
CA VAL A 180 -24.45 -1.43 2.38
C VAL A 180 -23.41 -0.61 1.62
N VAL A 181 -22.24 -0.41 2.22
CA VAL A 181 -21.13 0.36 1.65
C VAL A 181 -20.01 -0.56 1.20
N LEU A 182 -19.74 -0.58 -0.10
CA LEU A 182 -18.70 -1.43 -0.70
C LEU A 182 -17.34 -0.72 -0.69
N ALA A 183 -16.62 -0.83 0.43
CA ALA A 183 -15.27 -0.30 0.60
C ALA A 183 -14.20 -1.31 0.12
N THR A 184 -14.42 -1.92 -1.05
CA THR A 184 -13.63 -3.05 -1.58
C THR A 184 -12.40 -2.64 -2.40
N GLY A 185 -12.13 -1.33 -2.48
CA GLY A 185 -11.01 -0.76 -3.21
C GLY A 185 -11.37 -0.38 -4.66
N TYR A 186 -10.33 -0.09 -5.45
CA TYR A 186 -10.47 0.36 -6.83
C TYR A 186 -9.72 -0.56 -7.78
N ASP A 187 -10.25 -0.69 -9.01
CA ASP A 187 -9.59 -1.36 -10.12
C ASP A 187 -8.98 -0.32 -11.06
N GLY A 188 -7.69 -0.02 -10.83
CA GLY A 188 -6.93 0.92 -11.66
C GLY A 188 -6.78 0.45 -13.10
N LYS A 189 -6.58 -0.85 -13.33
CA LYS A 189 -6.42 -1.43 -14.67
C LYS A 189 -7.69 -1.24 -15.49
N LYS A 190 -8.87 -1.51 -14.92
CA LYS A 190 -10.14 -1.31 -15.63
C LYS A 190 -10.31 0.15 -16.08
N LYS A 191 -9.92 1.11 -15.24
CA LYS A 191 -9.94 2.54 -15.61
C LYS A 191 -8.96 2.84 -16.74
N LEU A 192 -7.73 2.33 -16.68
CA LEU A 192 -6.74 2.51 -17.74
C LEU A 192 -7.20 1.87 -19.07
N LYS A 193 -7.75 0.65 -19.03
CA LYS A 193 -8.29 -0.01 -20.21
C LYS A 193 -9.43 0.77 -20.87
N ALA A 194 -10.23 1.51 -20.08
CA ALA A 194 -11.31 2.33 -20.63
C ALA A 194 -10.80 3.54 -21.42
N ILE A 195 -9.61 4.06 -21.13
CA ILE A 195 -9.05 5.27 -21.78
C ILE A 195 -7.98 4.94 -22.84
N ILE A 196 -7.29 3.80 -22.72
CA ILE A 196 -6.22 3.41 -23.66
C ILE A 196 -6.84 2.68 -24.87
N PRO A 197 -6.50 3.07 -26.12
CA PRO A 197 -7.00 2.44 -27.33
C PRO A 197 -6.29 1.12 -27.65
N GLU A 198 -6.88 0.31 -28.53
CA GLU A 198 -6.19 -0.83 -29.14
C GLU A 198 -5.09 -0.37 -30.10
N PRO A 199 -3.99 -1.13 -30.27
CA PRO A 199 -3.69 -2.43 -29.63
C PRO A 199 -3.05 -2.31 -28.24
N PHE A 200 -2.80 -1.09 -27.74
CA PHE A 200 -2.05 -0.88 -26.49
C PHE A 200 -2.84 -1.29 -25.24
N ARG A 201 -4.18 -1.30 -25.31
CA ARG A 201 -5.05 -1.73 -24.22
C ARG A 201 -4.72 -3.14 -23.73
N SER A 202 -4.42 -4.08 -24.64
CA SER A 202 -4.08 -5.45 -24.26
C SER A 202 -2.73 -5.54 -23.54
N LEU A 203 -1.87 -4.53 -23.66
CA LEU A 203 -0.53 -4.49 -23.05
C LEU A 203 -0.53 -3.94 -21.62
N ILE A 204 -1.68 -3.45 -21.13
CA ILE A 204 -1.86 -2.97 -19.74
C ILE A 204 -1.88 -4.14 -18.74
N GLU A 205 -2.28 -5.32 -19.19
CA GLU A 205 -2.34 -6.50 -18.33
C GLU A 205 -1.39 -7.57 -18.84
N PHE A 206 -0.21 -7.64 -18.19
CA PHE A 206 0.71 -8.74 -18.40
C PHE A 206 0.17 -10.03 -17.76
N PRO A 207 0.59 -11.22 -18.23
CA PRO A 207 0.16 -12.51 -17.67
C PRO A 207 0.38 -12.63 -16.16
N SER A 208 1.36 -11.91 -15.61
CA SER A 208 1.65 -11.88 -14.17
C SER A 208 0.57 -11.23 -13.31
N GLY A 209 -0.39 -10.52 -13.92
CA GLY A 209 -1.38 -9.73 -13.21
C GLY A 209 -0.84 -8.40 -12.67
N MET A 210 0.38 -8.00 -13.02
CA MET A 210 0.91 -6.65 -12.82
C MET A 210 1.13 -5.95 -14.17
N MET A 211 1.11 -4.62 -14.17
CA MET A 211 1.47 -3.83 -15.35
C MET A 211 3.00 -3.66 -15.35
N PRO A 212 3.70 -4.03 -16.46
CA PRO A 212 5.14 -3.92 -16.52
C PRO A 212 5.49 -2.44 -16.69
N LEU A 213 6.00 -1.84 -15.63
CA LEU A 213 6.37 -0.42 -15.62
C LEU A 213 7.83 -0.29 -15.21
N TYR A 214 8.70 -0.06 -16.19
CA TYR A 214 10.10 0.27 -15.97
C TYR A 214 10.19 1.56 -15.14
N ARG A 215 10.95 1.52 -14.04
CA ARG A 215 10.99 2.58 -13.01
C ARG A 215 9.61 3.01 -12.50
N GLY A 216 8.63 2.10 -12.54
CA GLY A 216 7.24 2.39 -12.21
C GLY A 216 6.60 3.47 -13.07
N THR A 217 7.15 3.74 -14.27
CA THR A 217 6.77 4.87 -15.13
C THR A 217 6.52 4.47 -16.58
N ILE A 218 7.45 3.77 -17.24
CA ILE A 218 7.35 3.48 -18.69
C ILE A 218 6.88 2.05 -18.91
N ASN A 219 5.84 1.86 -19.73
CA ASN A 219 5.52 0.53 -20.23
C ASN A 219 6.40 0.24 -21.46
N PRO A 220 7.29 -0.77 -21.44
CA PRO A 220 8.24 -1.01 -22.52
C PRO A 220 7.61 -1.28 -23.89
N LEU A 221 6.33 -1.70 -23.91
CA LEU A 221 5.60 -2.10 -25.11
C LEU A 221 4.63 -1.03 -25.62
N ILE A 222 4.47 0.10 -24.90
CA ILE A 222 3.60 1.20 -25.31
C ILE A 222 4.48 2.43 -25.63
N PRO A 223 4.60 2.81 -26.92
CA PRO A 223 5.46 3.92 -27.32
C PRO A 223 4.91 5.26 -26.84
N ASN A 224 5.80 6.18 -26.47
CA ASN A 224 5.50 7.58 -26.15
C ASN A 224 4.43 7.76 -25.06
N MET A 225 4.36 6.85 -24.09
CA MET A 225 3.41 6.91 -22.98
C MET A 225 4.11 6.64 -21.65
N ALA A 226 3.77 7.44 -20.64
CA ALA A 226 4.26 7.30 -19.29
C ALA A 226 3.09 7.25 -18.28
N PHE A 227 3.27 6.47 -17.23
CA PHE A 227 2.30 6.25 -16.16
C PHE A 227 2.87 6.79 -14.85
N VAL A 228 2.52 8.02 -14.50
CA VAL A 228 2.95 8.62 -13.23
C VAL A 228 1.88 8.38 -12.16
N GLY A 229 2.30 7.83 -11.02
CA GLY A 229 1.43 7.60 -9.86
C GLY A 229 0.63 6.29 -9.90
N TYR A 230 0.90 5.39 -10.85
CA TYR A 230 0.30 4.06 -10.86
C TYR A 230 0.97 3.10 -9.87
N LEU A 231 2.29 3.23 -9.70
CA LEU A 231 3.05 2.47 -8.72
C LEU A 231 2.77 2.95 -7.29
N GLU A 232 2.55 2.01 -6.37
CA GLU A 232 2.39 2.31 -4.95
C GLU A 232 3.75 2.35 -4.22
N SER A 233 3.86 3.21 -3.22
CA SER A 233 4.97 3.28 -2.27
C SER A 233 4.44 3.80 -0.93
N VAL A 234 5.31 3.91 0.07
CA VAL A 234 4.96 4.52 1.37
C VAL A 234 4.51 5.98 1.18
N SER A 235 5.12 6.70 0.23
CA SER A 235 4.73 8.06 -0.16
C SER A 235 4.67 8.19 -1.68
N ASN A 236 3.45 8.23 -2.21
CA ASN A 236 3.23 8.36 -3.65
C ASN A 236 3.56 9.76 -4.17
N LEU A 237 3.35 10.81 -3.37
CA LEU A 237 3.63 12.18 -3.80
C LEU A 237 5.12 12.40 -4.08
N HIS A 238 5.97 11.99 -3.12
CA HIS A 238 7.41 12.12 -3.26
C HIS A 238 7.94 11.33 -4.47
N THR A 239 7.52 10.07 -4.61
CA THR A 239 8.00 9.22 -5.72
C THR A 239 7.44 9.67 -7.07
N ALA A 240 6.24 10.23 -7.13
CA ALA A 240 5.70 10.83 -8.35
C ALA A 240 6.49 12.09 -8.76
N GLU A 241 6.86 12.95 -7.82
CA GLU A 241 7.69 14.14 -8.11
C GLU A 241 9.03 13.75 -8.76
N LEU A 242 9.72 12.77 -8.18
CA LEU A 242 11.00 12.29 -8.70
C LEU A 242 10.84 11.68 -10.11
N ARG A 243 9.77 10.92 -10.34
CA ARG A 243 9.45 10.38 -11.68
C ARG A 243 9.12 11.46 -12.69
N CYS A 244 8.44 12.54 -12.29
CA CYS A 244 8.21 13.68 -13.18
C CYS A 244 9.52 14.34 -13.60
N LYS A 245 10.48 14.51 -12.67
CA LYS A 245 11.82 15.05 -12.97
C LYS A 245 12.60 14.14 -13.93
N TRP A 246 12.54 12.83 -13.70
CA TRP A 246 13.14 11.81 -14.57
C TRP A 246 12.51 11.81 -15.96
N LEU A 247 11.18 11.82 -16.04
CA LEU A 247 10.45 11.86 -17.30
C LEU A 247 10.71 13.15 -18.08
N ALA A 248 10.78 14.31 -17.42
CA ALA A 248 11.09 15.58 -18.08
C ALA A 248 12.49 15.55 -18.71
N ARG A 249 13.48 14.99 -18.02
CA ARG A 249 14.84 14.80 -18.55
C ARG A 249 14.90 13.79 -19.68
N LEU A 250 14.10 12.72 -19.61
CA LEU A 250 13.97 11.76 -20.71
C LEU A 250 13.42 12.42 -21.97
N VAL A 251 12.36 13.22 -21.83
CA VAL A 251 11.73 13.95 -22.94
C VAL A 251 12.66 15.01 -23.54
N ASP A 252 13.53 15.60 -22.72
CA ASP A 252 14.57 16.55 -23.15
C ASP A 252 15.86 15.86 -23.63
N ASP A 253 15.81 14.55 -23.90
CA ASP A 253 16.92 13.75 -24.42
C ASP A 253 18.22 13.79 -23.59
N GLN A 254 18.12 14.13 -22.29
CA GLN A 254 19.27 14.21 -21.37
C GLN A 254 19.86 12.82 -21.05
N PHE A 255 19.07 11.76 -21.21
CA PHE A 255 19.50 10.37 -21.17
C PHE A 255 18.60 9.53 -22.08
N LYS A 256 18.98 8.27 -22.31
CA LYS A 256 18.19 7.33 -23.11
C LYS A 256 17.77 6.15 -22.26
N LEU A 257 16.57 5.63 -22.51
CA LEU A 257 16.12 4.37 -21.92
C LEU A 257 17.00 3.22 -22.43
N PRO A 258 17.15 2.15 -21.62
CA PRO A 258 17.73 0.90 -22.10
C PRO A 258 16.83 0.25 -23.17
N SER A 259 17.29 -0.88 -23.71
CA SER A 259 16.52 -1.66 -24.68
C SER A 259 15.19 -2.14 -24.09
N VAL A 260 14.23 -2.45 -24.97
CA VAL A 260 12.91 -2.98 -24.56
C VAL A 260 13.08 -4.29 -23.80
N GLU A 261 14.01 -5.12 -24.25
CA GLU A 261 14.37 -6.40 -23.64
C GLU A 261 14.86 -6.22 -22.20
N GLU A 262 15.79 -5.30 -21.95
CA GLU A 262 16.30 -4.99 -20.61
C GLU A 262 15.20 -4.46 -19.68
N MET A 263 14.33 -3.58 -20.18
CA MET A 263 13.20 -3.08 -19.39
C MET A 263 12.19 -4.19 -19.03
N ILE A 264 11.95 -5.14 -19.94
CA ILE A 264 11.08 -6.29 -19.68
C ILE A 264 11.72 -7.24 -18.67
N GLU A 265 13.02 -7.49 -18.76
CA GLU A 265 13.76 -8.31 -17.80
C GLU A 265 13.64 -7.73 -16.38
N GLU A 266 13.90 -6.43 -16.24
CA GLU A 266 13.83 -5.75 -14.93
C GLU A 266 12.40 -5.79 -14.33
N THR A 267 11.38 -5.45 -15.11
CA THR A 267 9.98 -5.48 -14.63
C THR A 267 9.50 -6.91 -14.31
N THR A 268 10.08 -7.92 -14.96
CA THR A 268 9.85 -9.33 -14.64
C THR A 268 10.54 -9.71 -13.34
N GLU A 269 11.78 -9.25 -13.10
CA GLU A 269 12.49 -9.48 -11.84
C GLU A 269 11.74 -8.83 -10.65
N GLU A 270 11.30 -7.57 -10.80
CA GLU A 270 10.44 -6.88 -9.83
C GLU A 270 9.19 -7.69 -9.49
N THR A 271 8.56 -8.25 -10.54
CA THR A 271 7.38 -9.09 -10.40
C THR A 271 7.65 -10.34 -9.57
N GLU A 272 8.76 -11.02 -9.83
CA GLU A 272 9.13 -12.25 -9.12
C GLU A 272 9.56 -11.97 -7.67
N ILE A 273 10.28 -10.87 -7.42
CA ILE A 273 10.60 -10.41 -6.06
C ILE A 273 9.32 -10.16 -5.26
N MET A 274 8.32 -9.51 -5.87
CA MET A 274 7.04 -9.25 -5.23
C MET A 274 6.32 -10.55 -4.84
N LYS A 275 6.24 -11.52 -5.77
CA LYS A 275 5.61 -12.83 -5.53
C LYS A 275 6.29 -13.60 -4.41
N ARG A 276 7.62 -13.51 -4.28
CA ARG A 276 8.38 -14.13 -3.18
C ARG A 276 8.17 -13.42 -1.84
N THR A 277 7.93 -12.10 -1.87
CA THR A 277 7.85 -11.27 -0.66
C THR A 277 6.46 -11.26 -0.05
N THR A 278 5.39 -11.29 -0.85
CA THR A 278 4.02 -11.10 -0.36
C THR A 278 2.99 -11.83 -1.20
N ARG A 279 1.99 -12.41 -0.53
CA ARG A 279 0.81 -12.99 -1.21
C ARG A 279 -0.08 -11.95 -1.89
N PHE A 280 0.10 -10.66 -1.58
CA PHE A 280 -0.70 -9.56 -2.12
C PHE A 280 -0.05 -8.87 -3.33
N TYR A 281 0.72 -9.63 -4.12
CA TYR A 281 1.53 -9.14 -5.25
C TYR A 281 0.74 -8.57 -6.45
N LYS A 282 -0.60 -8.59 -6.44
CA LYS A 282 -1.40 -8.11 -7.59
C LYS A 282 -1.37 -6.58 -7.75
N ARG A 283 -0.87 -5.85 -6.75
CA ARG A 283 -0.61 -4.41 -6.83
C ARG A 283 0.89 -4.19 -6.70
N HIS A 284 1.43 -3.42 -7.64
CA HIS A 284 2.86 -3.14 -7.66
C HIS A 284 3.18 -2.06 -6.61
N CYS A 285 3.88 -2.46 -5.55
CA CYS A 285 4.32 -1.62 -4.44
C CYS A 285 5.83 -1.79 -4.17
N ILE A 286 6.59 -0.69 -4.11
CA ILE A 286 8.06 -0.72 -3.91
C ILE A 286 8.47 -0.35 -2.48
N SER A 287 7.58 -0.45 -1.50
CA SER A 287 7.78 0.11 -0.16
C SER A 287 9.05 -0.42 0.56
N THR A 288 9.44 -1.67 0.31
CA THR A 288 10.60 -2.34 0.93
C THR A 288 11.95 -1.99 0.31
N TYR A 289 11.96 -1.44 -0.92
CA TYR A 289 13.19 -1.06 -1.64
C TYR A 289 13.09 0.31 -2.34
N SER A 290 12.17 1.16 -1.89
CA SER A 290 11.86 2.46 -2.49
C SER A 290 13.05 3.42 -2.60
N ILE A 291 14.01 3.33 -1.68
CA ILE A 291 15.25 4.13 -1.74
C ILE A 291 16.09 3.68 -2.93
N ASN A 292 16.25 2.37 -3.13
CA ASN A 292 16.99 1.85 -4.29
C ASN A 292 16.35 2.26 -5.61
N HIS A 293 15.03 2.11 -5.72
CA HIS A 293 14.33 2.53 -6.93
C HIS A 293 14.53 4.05 -7.17
N SER A 294 14.62 4.84 -6.11
CA SER A 294 14.92 6.28 -6.23
C SER A 294 16.38 6.55 -6.60
N ASP A 295 17.30 5.71 -6.14
CA ASP A 295 18.73 5.76 -6.50
C ASP A 295 18.93 5.51 -8.00
N GLU A 296 18.29 4.47 -8.55
CA GLU A 296 18.39 4.13 -9.97
C GLU A 296 17.84 5.25 -10.86
N ILE A 297 16.68 5.82 -10.48
CA ILE A 297 16.16 7.03 -11.14
C ILE A 297 17.16 8.19 -11.08
N CYS A 298 17.82 8.39 -9.94
CA CYS A 298 18.82 9.45 -9.82
C CYS A 298 20.02 9.19 -10.74
N GLU A 299 20.55 7.97 -10.74
CA GLU A 299 21.72 7.59 -11.53
C GLU A 299 21.45 7.76 -13.03
N GLU A 300 20.27 7.38 -13.52
CA GLU A 300 19.86 7.59 -14.91
C GLU A 300 19.74 9.07 -15.29
N MET A 301 19.31 9.93 -14.36
CA MET A 301 19.34 11.39 -14.54
C MET A 301 20.74 12.00 -14.43
N GLY A 302 21.79 11.20 -14.18
CA GLY A 302 23.14 11.67 -13.89
C GLY A 302 23.31 12.30 -12.51
N TRP A 303 22.39 12.07 -11.59
CA TRP A 303 22.46 12.53 -10.20
C TRP A 303 23.15 11.49 -9.32
N THR A 304 23.77 11.95 -8.23
CA THR A 304 24.27 11.04 -7.19
C THR A 304 23.10 10.33 -6.50
N SER A 305 23.18 9.01 -6.38
CA SER A 305 22.22 8.20 -5.60
C SER A 305 22.33 8.47 -4.10
N TRP A 306 23.52 8.79 -3.62
CA TRP A 306 23.74 9.28 -2.27
C TRP A 306 23.20 10.71 -2.18
N ARG A 307 22.24 10.97 -1.27
CA ARG A 307 21.54 12.28 -1.12
C ARG A 307 21.75 12.97 0.23
N LYS A 308 22.38 12.32 1.21
CA LYS A 308 22.62 12.80 2.57
C LYS A 308 24.09 13.16 2.81
N LYS A 309 24.35 14.19 3.62
CA LYS A 309 25.69 14.79 3.81
C LYS A 309 26.84 13.83 4.17
N ASN A 310 26.58 12.72 4.83
CA ASN A 310 27.60 11.75 5.22
C ASN A 310 27.03 10.33 5.23
N TRP A 311 27.92 9.33 5.23
CA TRP A 311 27.56 7.91 5.15
C TRP A 311 26.62 7.45 6.28
N PHE A 312 26.76 8.00 7.49
CA PHE A 312 25.91 7.63 8.63
C PHE A 312 24.47 8.10 8.41
N ALA A 313 24.31 9.33 7.90
CA ALA A 313 23.00 9.86 7.53
C ALA A 313 22.40 9.10 6.33
N GLU A 314 23.20 8.71 5.34
CA GLU A 314 22.74 7.86 4.22
C GLU A 314 22.21 6.52 4.72
N ALA A 315 22.87 5.91 5.71
CA ALA A 315 22.52 4.61 6.24
C ALA A 315 21.25 4.66 7.12
N PHE A 316 21.16 5.62 8.04
CA PHE A 316 20.22 5.56 9.17
C PHE A 316 19.19 6.70 9.21
N SER A 317 19.26 7.70 8.33
CA SER A 317 18.23 8.74 8.24
C SER A 317 17.16 8.38 7.20
N PRO A 318 15.91 8.84 7.38
CA PRO A 318 14.87 8.62 6.39
C PRO A 318 15.10 9.49 5.14
N TYR A 319 14.77 8.96 3.97
CA TYR A 319 14.73 9.72 2.71
C TYR A 319 13.37 10.40 2.56
N ASN A 320 13.38 11.68 2.19
CA ASN A 320 12.19 12.50 1.97
C ASN A 320 12.37 13.38 0.73
N SER A 321 11.32 14.11 0.33
CA SER A 321 11.33 14.94 -0.87
C SER A 321 12.43 16.01 -0.90
N GLN A 322 12.83 16.55 0.26
CA GLN A 322 13.87 17.57 0.35
C GLN A 322 15.26 17.05 -0.06
N ASP A 323 15.47 15.73 -0.02
CA ASP A 323 16.74 15.11 -0.44
C ASP A 323 16.92 15.13 -1.98
N TYR A 324 15.83 15.36 -2.72
CA TYR A 324 15.78 15.31 -4.19
C TYR A 324 15.49 16.68 -4.81
N GLU A 325 15.77 17.76 -4.09
CA GLU A 325 15.81 19.12 -4.63
C GLU A 325 17.00 19.28 -5.60
N GLU A 326 16.75 19.96 -6.71
CA GLU A 326 17.79 20.27 -7.70
C GLU A 326 18.86 21.19 -7.10
N GLY A 327 20.13 20.93 -7.41
CA GLY A 327 21.26 21.74 -6.95
C GLY A 327 21.88 21.34 -5.60
N LYS A 328 21.33 20.36 -4.86
CA LYS A 328 21.90 19.95 -3.56
C LYS A 328 23.25 19.20 -3.61
N ARG A 329 23.73 18.75 -4.78
CA ARG A 329 25.03 18.04 -4.93
C ARG A 329 25.69 18.20 -6.31
N ASN A 330 25.96 19.43 -6.73
CA ASN A 330 26.94 19.72 -7.80
C ASN A 330 28.24 20.35 -7.25
N ASN A 331 28.54 20.17 -5.96
CA ASN A 331 29.82 20.56 -5.36
C ASN A 331 30.45 19.38 -4.63
#